data_AF-A0A843VUD4-F1
#
_entry.id   AF-A0A843VUD4-F1
#
_cell.length_a   1.000
_cell.length_b   1.000
_cell.length_c   1.000
_cell.angle_alpha   90.00
_cell.angle_beta   90.00
_cell.angle_gamma   90.00
#
_symmetry.space_group_name_H-M   'P 1'
#
loop_
_entity.id
_entity.type
_entity.pdbx_description
1 polymer ?
#
loop_
_entity_poly.entity_id
_entity_poly.type
_entity_poly.pdbx_seq_one_letter_code
_entity_poly.pdbx_strand_id
1 'polypeptide(L)'
;MQSQTTPTTCFYASSAWDKLGDKQGTITHDDGSRQPSLLFGPPSPPFWAWPSWNVGLVSSCGMGFCSGLAIAFAVCCCILLLSMDAVTGFKKVRGVNLGGWLVIEGWIKPSLFDDIPNGDMLDGTQVQLKSVLLQKYVSASNGGGTDVTVDRDVASSWETFKLWRVSEVEYQFRCYGGQFLTVDTKESLISSTAWSPDMNETFYIERNESRVHIRLLSGNYLQATTESQLTADYRGVPGWDDNEATFEMVIVSNNLHGDYQLANGLGPDKAKKILRTHRSNFITAEDFGFLFHHGINTVRIPVGWWIAQDPNPPAPLIGGSLVALDRAFSWAQTYNIRCIIDLHAAPGSQNGMEHSASRDGSADWALSSEYISQSLDVIEFLISRYVNHSALLGIELLNEPSVSAVPLDVLVSYYMKGYQIIRRYSSTAYVIICQRIGNADPVELYQANIGTSNIVVDLHYYNLFSSLFDNMSAMENIQFLYKSRQSQLQALNSANGPLVFIGRSWNLVLTVVLFSLNAWDFFYC
;
A
#
# COMPACT_ATOMS: atom_id res chain seq x y z
N MET A 1 5.15 4.84 -48.01
CA MET A 1 5.11 3.59 -47.22
C MET A 1 4.63 3.97 -45.84
N GLN A 2 3.42 3.56 -45.48
CA GLN A 2 2.72 3.94 -44.25
C GLN A 2 3.37 3.24 -43.04
N SER A 3 3.78 3.98 -42.02
CA SER A 3 4.05 3.47 -40.68
C SER A 3 2.89 3.88 -39.78
N GLN A 4 1.99 2.95 -39.48
CA GLN A 4 0.99 3.12 -38.44
C GLN A 4 1.67 2.93 -37.09
N THR A 5 1.71 3.98 -36.28
CA THR A 5 2.05 3.94 -34.86
C THR A 5 0.76 3.76 -34.08
N THR A 6 0.53 2.57 -33.55
CA THR A 6 -0.49 2.29 -32.53
C THR A 6 0.04 2.68 -31.14
N PRO A 7 -0.75 3.39 -30.31
CA PRO A 7 -0.39 3.63 -28.91
C PRO A 7 -0.60 2.36 -28.09
N THR A 8 0.40 2.01 -27.29
CA THR A 8 0.38 0.91 -26.31
C THR A 8 -0.51 1.28 -25.12
N THR A 9 -1.77 0.83 -25.16
CA THR A 9 -2.64 0.76 -23.98
C THR A 9 -2.26 -0.46 -23.15
N CYS A 10 -1.68 -0.24 -21.95
CA CYS A 10 -1.50 -1.29 -20.95
C CYS A 10 -2.88 -1.72 -20.40
N PHE A 11 -3.30 -2.94 -20.72
CA PHE A 11 -4.49 -3.56 -20.14
C PHE A 11 -4.19 -3.98 -18.70
N TYR A 12 -4.81 -3.29 -17.73
CA TYR A 12 -4.77 -3.66 -16.31
C TYR A 12 -5.62 -4.91 -16.05
N ALA A 13 -5.08 -5.85 -15.27
CA ALA A 13 -5.77 -7.04 -14.82
C ALA A 13 -6.75 -6.71 -13.66
N SER A 14 -7.91 -6.13 -13.97
CA SER A 14 -8.99 -5.89 -12.98
C SER A 14 -9.97 -7.07 -12.82
N SER A 15 -9.80 -8.17 -13.56
CA SER A 15 -10.87 -9.14 -13.77
C SER A 15 -11.09 -10.20 -12.66
N ALA A 16 -10.34 -10.14 -11.55
CA ALA A 16 -10.46 -11.14 -10.47
C ALA A 16 -11.38 -10.72 -9.31
N TRP A 17 -11.67 -9.42 -9.12
CA TRP A 17 -12.48 -8.94 -7.98
C TRP A 17 -13.89 -8.46 -8.37
N ASP A 18 -14.13 -8.09 -9.64
CA ASP A 18 -15.44 -7.61 -10.11
C ASP A 18 -16.46 -8.73 -10.40
N LYS A 19 -16.08 -10.01 -10.31
CA LYS A 19 -16.98 -11.15 -10.64
C LYS A 19 -17.68 -11.82 -9.45
N LEU A 20 -17.57 -11.26 -8.24
CA LEU A 20 -18.29 -11.77 -7.05
C LEU A 20 -19.32 -10.77 -6.48
N GLY A 21 -19.49 -9.60 -7.12
CA GLY A 21 -20.29 -8.49 -6.59
C GLY A 21 -21.72 -8.32 -7.11
N ASP A 22 -22.18 -9.10 -8.09
CA ASP A 22 -23.51 -8.89 -8.70
C ASP A 22 -24.36 -10.16 -8.78
N LYS A 23 -25.13 -10.41 -7.71
CA LYS A 23 -26.42 -11.11 -7.78
C LYS A 23 -27.40 -10.52 -6.76
N GLN A 24 -27.93 -9.32 -7.05
CA GLN A 24 -29.26 -8.97 -6.55
C GLN A 24 -30.30 -9.53 -7.53
N GLY A 25 -30.87 -10.69 -7.17
CA GLY A 25 -32.03 -11.27 -7.82
C GLY A 25 -33.20 -11.30 -6.85
N THR A 26 -34.16 -10.39 -7.05
CA THR A 26 -35.50 -10.38 -6.44
C THR A 26 -36.18 -11.74 -6.61
N ILE A 27 -36.59 -12.37 -5.50
CA ILE A 27 -37.48 -13.54 -5.50
C ILE A 27 -38.86 -13.07 -5.02
N THR A 28 -39.83 -13.07 -5.93
CA THR A 28 -41.26 -12.96 -5.64
C THR A 28 -41.79 -14.28 -5.10
N HIS A 29 -42.68 -14.17 -4.10
CA HIS A 29 -43.48 -15.26 -3.55
C HIS A 29 -44.29 -15.99 -4.62
N ASP A 30 -44.35 -17.33 -4.55
CA ASP A 30 -45.57 -18.06 -4.84
C ASP A 30 -45.68 -19.32 -3.97
N ASP A 31 -46.89 -19.58 -3.51
CA ASP A 31 -47.28 -20.65 -2.60
C ASP A 31 -47.66 -21.92 -3.38
N GLY A 32 -47.72 -23.07 -2.71
CA GLY A 32 -48.09 -24.32 -3.38
C GLY A 32 -47.87 -25.59 -2.57
N SER A 33 -48.74 -25.78 -1.58
CA SER A 33 -48.92 -26.99 -0.77
C SER A 33 -48.85 -28.34 -1.53
N ARG A 34 -48.23 -29.38 -0.91
CA ARG A 34 -48.86 -30.69 -0.60
C ARG A 34 -47.86 -31.76 -0.11
N GLN A 35 -48.08 -32.23 1.12
CA GLN A 35 -47.87 -33.58 1.65
C GLN A 35 -49.13 -33.91 2.52
N PRO A 36 -49.39 -35.12 3.09
CA PRO A 36 -48.54 -36.32 3.31
C PRO A 36 -49.27 -37.70 3.16
N SER A 37 -48.55 -38.82 3.44
CA SER A 37 -48.95 -40.05 4.23
C SER A 37 -48.21 -41.34 3.74
N LEU A 38 -47.35 -42.00 4.55
CA LEU A 38 -47.54 -43.16 5.49
C LEU A 38 -47.71 -44.52 4.74
N LEU A 39 -47.17 -45.71 5.06
CA LEU A 39 -46.56 -46.46 6.19
C LEU A 39 -45.67 -47.59 5.59
N PHE A 40 -44.63 -48.17 6.21
CA PHE A 40 -44.64 -49.17 7.30
C PHE A 40 -43.19 -49.46 7.79
N GLY A 41 -43.02 -49.78 9.08
CA GLY A 41 -41.90 -50.60 9.64
C GLY A 41 -42.49 -51.75 10.48
N PRO A 42 -41.79 -52.44 11.42
CA PRO A 42 -40.37 -52.81 11.61
C PRO A 42 -40.23 -54.37 11.82
N PRO A 43 -39.18 -54.99 12.44
CA PRO A 43 -38.82 -54.91 13.89
C PRO A 43 -37.30 -55.01 14.26
N SER A 44 -37.01 -54.86 15.56
CA SER A 44 -35.71 -54.73 16.28
C SER A 44 -35.29 -56.02 17.08
N PRO A 45 -34.40 -55.99 18.12
CA PRO A 45 -32.93 -56.24 18.20
C PRO A 45 -32.54 -57.51 19.04
N PRO A 46 -31.26 -57.74 19.50
CA PRO A 46 -30.86 -57.27 20.85
C PRO A 46 -29.35 -56.96 21.12
N PHE A 47 -29.13 -56.29 22.27
CA PHE A 47 -27.90 -55.99 23.05
C PHE A 47 -27.10 -57.23 23.52
N TRP A 48 -25.80 -57.09 23.88
CA TRP A 48 -25.04 -57.60 25.08
C TRP A 48 -23.55 -57.13 24.93
N ALA A 49 -23.01 -56.20 25.74
CA ALA A 49 -22.33 -56.33 27.06
C ALA A 49 -20.88 -56.90 27.05
N TRP A 50 -19.99 -56.20 27.75
CA TRP A 50 -18.55 -56.43 27.98
C TRP A 50 -18.25 -57.66 28.86
N PRO A 51 -16.99 -58.14 28.90
CA PRO A 51 -16.48 -58.86 30.07
C PRO A 51 -15.33 -58.12 30.77
N SER A 52 -15.51 -57.96 32.09
CA SER A 52 -14.47 -57.68 33.08
C SER A 52 -14.08 -59.00 33.78
N TRP A 53 -12.79 -59.26 33.98
CA TRP A 53 -12.30 -60.20 35.01
C TRP A 53 -11.02 -59.69 35.68
N ASN A 54 -10.93 -60.07 36.96
CA ASN A 54 -10.11 -59.54 38.04
C ASN A 54 -8.65 -60.03 38.10
N VAL A 55 -7.91 -59.23 38.86
CA VAL A 55 -6.60 -59.38 39.52
C VAL A 55 -6.25 -60.79 40.04
N GLY A 56 -5.00 -61.19 39.82
CA GLY A 56 -4.30 -62.24 40.58
C GLY A 56 -2.83 -61.87 40.80
N LEU A 57 -2.41 -61.79 42.07
CA LEU A 57 -1.02 -61.58 42.51
C LEU A 57 -0.12 -62.77 42.17
N VAL A 58 1.11 -62.51 41.71
CA VAL A 58 2.30 -63.31 42.03
C VAL A 58 3.51 -62.38 42.22
N SER A 59 4.23 -62.58 43.31
CA SER A 59 5.40 -61.81 43.75
C SER A 59 6.72 -62.26 43.13
N SER A 60 7.69 -61.35 43.19
CA SER A 60 9.16 -61.53 43.34
C SER A 60 9.97 -62.10 42.16
N CYS A 61 10.72 -61.23 41.47
CA CYS A 61 12.19 -61.07 41.60
C CYS A 61 12.75 -60.20 40.45
N GLY A 62 13.68 -59.28 40.76
CA GLY A 62 14.55 -58.62 39.77
C GLY A 62 14.62 -57.09 39.84
N MET A 63 15.33 -56.57 40.85
CA MET A 63 15.73 -55.16 40.97
C MET A 63 16.70 -54.75 39.85
N GLY A 64 16.60 -53.48 39.42
CA GLY A 64 17.79 -52.62 39.46
C GLY A 64 18.38 -52.02 38.19
N PHE A 65 17.76 -52.11 37.01
CA PHE A 65 18.37 -51.54 35.79
C PHE A 65 17.46 -50.72 34.85
N CYS A 66 16.17 -50.53 35.16
CA CYS A 66 15.24 -49.84 34.26
C CYS A 66 14.79 -48.44 34.72
N SER A 67 15.10 -48.00 35.94
CA SER A 67 14.66 -46.70 36.47
C SER A 67 15.56 -45.53 36.04
N GLY A 68 16.86 -45.75 35.86
CA GLY A 68 17.81 -44.70 35.43
C GLY A 68 17.62 -44.26 33.98
N LEU A 69 17.32 -45.21 33.08
CA LEU A 69 17.03 -44.93 31.66
C LEU A 69 15.69 -44.23 31.46
N ALA A 70 14.66 -44.56 32.24
CA ALA A 70 13.37 -43.89 32.15
C ALA A 70 13.44 -42.43 32.64
N ILE A 71 14.20 -42.16 33.71
CA ILE A 71 14.41 -40.80 34.22
C ILE A 71 15.32 -40.00 33.27
N ALA A 72 16.38 -40.61 32.72
CA ALA A 72 17.23 -39.96 31.73
C ALA A 72 16.47 -39.65 30.42
N PHE A 73 15.55 -40.53 29.98
CA PHE A 73 14.71 -40.28 28.81
C PHE A 73 13.65 -39.21 29.09
N ALA A 74 13.05 -39.19 30.29
CA ALA A 74 12.11 -38.15 30.69
C ALA A 74 12.79 -36.78 30.83
N VAL A 75 13.99 -36.71 31.41
CA VAL A 75 14.77 -35.48 31.52
C VAL A 75 15.30 -35.03 30.16
N CYS A 76 15.72 -35.94 29.28
CA CYS A 76 16.12 -35.62 27.91
C CYS A 76 14.93 -35.15 27.06
N CYS A 77 13.74 -35.74 27.23
CA CYS A 77 12.50 -35.25 26.63
C CYS A 77 12.07 -33.89 27.20
N CYS A 78 12.26 -33.62 28.50
CA CYS A 78 12.01 -32.30 29.09
C CYS A 78 13.03 -31.25 28.62
N ILE A 79 14.28 -31.62 28.38
CA ILE A 79 15.32 -30.71 27.84
C ILE A 79 15.12 -30.48 26.33
N LEU A 80 14.65 -31.49 25.58
CA LEU A 80 14.25 -31.34 24.17
C LEU A 80 12.92 -30.58 24.00
N LEU A 81 12.05 -30.59 25.01
CA LEU A 81 10.86 -29.73 25.07
C LEU A 81 11.20 -28.27 25.46
N LEU A 82 12.39 -28.02 25.99
CA LEU A 82 12.88 -26.68 26.37
C LEU A 82 13.85 -26.07 25.33
N SER A 83 14.06 -26.71 24.18
CA SER A 83 14.94 -26.20 23.12
C SER A 83 14.24 -25.88 21.80
N MET A 84 12.93 -25.61 21.83
CA MET A 84 12.23 -25.04 20.69
C MET A 84 11.74 -23.65 21.09
N ASP A 85 12.47 -22.61 20.68
CA ASP A 85 11.93 -21.25 20.63
C ASP A 85 10.78 -21.26 19.62
N ALA A 86 9.61 -21.63 20.12
CA ALA A 86 8.37 -21.60 19.38
C ALA A 86 8.00 -20.14 19.16
N VAL A 87 8.03 -19.72 17.90
CA VAL A 87 7.18 -18.62 17.41
C VAL A 87 5.80 -18.85 18.01
N THR A 88 5.31 -17.89 18.78
CA THR A 88 4.05 -17.96 19.54
C THR A 88 2.96 -18.79 18.83
N GLY A 89 2.86 -20.10 19.16
CA GLY A 89 1.82 -21.03 18.73
C GLY A 89 1.89 -21.66 17.32
N PHE A 90 2.65 -21.15 16.34
CA PHE A 90 2.64 -21.69 14.96
C PHE A 90 4.04 -22.07 14.45
N LYS A 91 4.18 -23.29 13.89
CA LYS A 91 5.41 -23.74 13.22
C LYS A 91 5.74 -22.96 11.92
N LYS A 92 4.71 -22.38 11.28
CA LYS A 92 4.79 -21.66 10.00
C LYS A 92 3.76 -20.54 9.98
N VAL A 93 4.15 -19.35 9.54
CA VAL A 93 3.23 -18.24 9.27
C VAL A 93 2.79 -18.31 7.80
N ARG A 94 1.48 -18.38 7.58
CA ARG A 94 0.81 -18.35 6.28
C ARG A 94 -0.11 -17.15 6.34
N GLY A 95 0.37 -16.04 5.81
CA GLY A 95 -0.28 -14.76 5.84
C GLY A 95 -0.94 -14.38 4.53
N VAL A 96 -1.80 -13.37 4.59
CA VAL A 96 -2.25 -12.60 3.43
C VAL A 96 -2.11 -11.11 3.75
N ASN A 97 -1.82 -10.29 2.74
CA ASN A 97 -1.80 -8.83 2.89
C ASN A 97 -3.17 -8.24 2.57
N LEU A 98 -3.73 -7.44 3.48
CA LEU A 98 -5.03 -6.78 3.30
C LEU A 98 -4.86 -5.39 2.66
N GLY A 99 -4.17 -5.37 1.51
CA GLY A 99 -3.92 -4.16 0.72
C GLY A 99 -5.21 -3.54 0.16
N GLY A 100 -5.19 -2.23 -0.04
CA GLY A 100 -6.35 -1.46 -0.50
C GLY A 100 -7.49 -1.31 0.53
N TRP A 101 -7.36 -1.79 1.78
CA TRP A 101 -8.42 -1.70 2.79
C TRP A 101 -8.36 -0.43 3.65
N LEU A 102 -7.40 -0.33 4.58
CA LEU A 102 -7.27 0.82 5.49
C LEU A 102 -6.37 1.93 4.91
N VAL A 103 -5.52 1.56 3.96
CA VAL A 103 -4.81 2.45 3.03
C VAL A 103 -5.25 2.07 1.63
N ILE A 104 -5.71 3.06 0.86
CA ILE A 104 -6.32 2.89 -0.44
C ILE A 104 -5.24 2.80 -1.52
N GLU A 105 -5.41 1.82 -2.40
CA GLU A 105 -4.60 1.62 -3.60
C GLU A 105 -5.57 1.59 -4.78
N GLY A 106 -5.59 2.66 -5.59
CA GLY A 106 -6.58 2.84 -6.65
C GLY A 106 -6.52 1.80 -7.75
N TRP A 107 -5.38 1.16 -7.97
CA TRP A 107 -5.28 0.02 -8.88
C TRP A 107 -5.98 -1.25 -8.33
N ILE A 108 -6.18 -1.36 -7.01
CA ILE A 108 -6.97 -2.45 -6.39
C ILE A 108 -8.46 -2.13 -6.45
N LYS A 109 -8.85 -0.90 -6.08
CA LYS A 109 -10.25 -0.46 -6.11
C LYS A 109 -10.42 0.87 -6.85
N PRO A 110 -10.36 0.87 -8.20
CA PRO A 110 -10.40 2.10 -9.00
C PRO A 110 -11.74 2.84 -8.88
N SER A 111 -12.82 2.10 -8.68
CA SER A 111 -14.17 2.66 -8.61
C SER A 111 -14.43 3.60 -7.41
N LEU A 112 -13.47 3.75 -6.48
CA LEU A 112 -13.56 4.77 -5.43
C LEU A 112 -13.38 6.19 -5.99
N PHE A 113 -12.73 6.31 -7.15
CA PHE A 113 -12.33 7.58 -7.75
C PHE A 113 -13.28 8.07 -8.86
N ASP A 114 -14.24 7.24 -9.31
CA ASP A 114 -15.11 7.50 -10.46
C ASP A 114 -15.93 8.80 -10.33
N ASP A 115 -16.39 9.11 -9.11
CA ASP A 115 -17.24 10.27 -8.86
C ASP A 115 -16.46 11.56 -8.52
N ILE A 116 -15.14 11.59 -8.77
CA ILE A 116 -14.33 12.80 -8.56
C ILE A 116 -14.51 13.75 -9.76
N PRO A 117 -15.01 14.98 -9.54
CA PRO A 117 -15.06 15.98 -10.60
C PRO A 117 -13.66 16.24 -11.16
N ASN A 118 -13.50 16.33 -12.47
CA ASN A 118 -12.17 16.49 -13.09
C ASN A 118 -11.18 15.42 -12.59
N GLY A 119 -11.59 14.14 -12.55
CA GLY A 119 -10.81 13.02 -12.02
C GLY A 119 -9.51 12.71 -12.79
N ASP A 120 -9.33 13.32 -13.96
CA ASP A 120 -8.08 13.32 -14.72
C ASP A 120 -7.11 14.44 -14.30
N MET A 121 -7.51 15.32 -13.37
CA MET A 121 -6.74 16.45 -12.82
C MET A 121 -6.73 16.39 -11.28
N LEU A 122 -6.10 15.35 -10.72
CA LEU A 122 -5.89 15.18 -9.29
C LEU A 122 -4.53 15.76 -8.86
N ASP A 123 -4.25 15.85 -7.56
CA ASP A 123 -2.90 16.22 -7.12
C ASP A 123 -1.86 15.24 -7.67
N GLY A 124 -0.78 15.80 -8.21
CA GLY A 124 0.30 15.06 -8.84
C GLY A 124 0.05 14.61 -10.27
N THR A 125 -1.13 14.84 -10.85
CA THR A 125 -1.35 14.68 -12.28
C THR A 125 -0.29 15.50 -13.03
N GLN A 126 0.43 14.85 -13.94
CA GLN A 126 1.43 15.50 -14.77
C GLN A 126 0.77 15.99 -16.06
N VAL A 127 0.97 17.27 -16.37
CA VAL A 127 0.40 17.93 -17.56
C VAL A 127 1.46 18.65 -18.35
N GLN A 128 1.23 18.75 -19.66
CA GLN A 128 2.00 19.58 -20.58
C GLN A 128 1.05 20.57 -21.25
N LEU A 129 1.50 21.81 -21.42
CA LEU A 129 0.73 22.87 -22.04
C LEU A 129 1.42 23.30 -23.33
N LYS A 130 0.70 23.28 -24.45
CA LYS A 130 1.20 23.71 -25.76
C LYS A 130 0.38 24.89 -26.26
N SER A 131 1.02 26.01 -26.57
CA SER A 131 0.35 27.15 -27.22
C SER A 131 -0.14 26.72 -28.60
N VAL A 132 -1.42 26.97 -28.88
CA VAL A 132 -1.97 26.70 -30.22
C VAL A 132 -1.47 27.71 -31.25
N LEU A 133 -1.21 28.94 -30.84
CA LEU A 133 -0.69 30.00 -31.70
C LEU A 133 0.76 29.75 -32.11
N LEU A 134 1.63 29.49 -31.13
CA LEU A 134 3.07 29.31 -31.39
C LEU A 134 3.43 27.88 -31.79
N GLN A 135 2.56 26.91 -31.51
CA GLN A 135 2.85 25.48 -31.63
C GLN A 135 4.07 25.04 -30.78
N LYS A 136 4.29 25.71 -29.64
CA LYS A 136 5.39 25.47 -28.70
C LYS A 136 4.87 25.14 -27.30
N TYR A 137 5.64 24.35 -26.55
CA TYR A 137 5.34 23.99 -25.17
C TYR A 137 5.79 25.06 -24.19
N VAL A 138 4.99 25.23 -23.14
CA VAL A 138 5.34 25.98 -21.93
C VAL A 138 6.45 25.23 -21.21
N SER A 139 7.52 25.94 -20.81
CA SER A 139 8.72 25.35 -20.22
C SER A 139 9.21 26.14 -19.01
N ALA A 140 9.42 25.43 -17.90
CA ALA A 140 10.20 25.93 -16.77
C ALA A 140 11.64 25.45 -16.93
N SER A 141 12.45 26.25 -17.61
CA SER A 141 13.85 25.94 -17.91
C SER A 141 14.63 25.54 -16.64
N ASN A 142 15.54 24.57 -16.76
CA ASN A 142 16.26 23.96 -15.63
C ASN A 142 15.34 23.30 -14.56
N GLY A 143 14.07 23.09 -14.87
CA GLY A 143 13.07 22.54 -13.96
C GLY A 143 12.45 23.59 -13.03
N GLY A 144 12.84 24.86 -13.11
CA GLY A 144 12.34 25.94 -12.26
C GLY A 144 13.44 26.94 -11.88
N GLY A 145 13.05 28.00 -11.18
CA GLY A 145 13.94 29.04 -10.66
C GLY A 145 14.14 30.24 -11.59
N THR A 146 13.48 30.27 -12.73
CA THR A 146 13.55 31.37 -13.71
C THR A 146 12.16 31.72 -14.24
N ASP A 147 12.11 32.69 -15.16
CA ASP A 147 10.92 32.97 -15.96
C ASP A 147 10.55 31.77 -16.84
N VAL A 148 9.25 31.67 -17.13
CA VAL A 148 8.65 30.57 -17.89
C VAL A 148 8.46 31.02 -19.33
N THR A 149 8.89 30.16 -20.26
CA THR A 149 8.90 30.47 -21.70
C THR A 149 7.95 29.54 -22.46
N VAL A 150 7.62 29.91 -23.70
CA VAL A 150 6.76 29.12 -24.60
C VAL A 150 7.50 28.90 -25.93
N ASP A 151 8.63 28.19 -25.88
CA ASP A 151 9.61 28.14 -26.97
C ASP A 151 10.09 26.73 -27.34
N ARG A 152 9.55 25.68 -26.72
CA ARG A 152 10.01 24.30 -26.90
C ARG A 152 9.19 23.55 -27.96
N ASP A 153 9.86 22.85 -28.88
CA ASP A 153 9.21 22.00 -29.90
C ASP A 153 8.72 20.66 -29.38
N VAL A 154 9.45 20.10 -28.40
CA VAL A 154 9.21 18.77 -27.85
C VAL A 154 9.18 18.88 -26.34
N ALA A 155 8.18 18.27 -25.72
CA ALA A 155 8.04 18.25 -24.28
C ALA A 155 8.86 17.11 -23.64
N SER A 156 9.50 17.43 -22.53
CA SER A 156 10.19 16.49 -21.65
C SER A 156 9.97 16.91 -20.19
N SER A 157 10.96 16.76 -19.31
CA SER A 157 10.82 17.03 -17.87
C SER A 157 10.55 18.51 -17.54
N TRP A 158 11.08 19.46 -18.31
CA TRP A 158 10.94 20.90 -18.01
C TRP A 158 9.63 21.51 -18.51
N GLU A 159 8.97 20.84 -19.46
CA GLU A 159 7.67 21.21 -20.01
C GLU A 159 6.52 20.48 -19.29
N THR A 160 6.86 19.62 -18.32
CA THR A 160 5.89 18.82 -17.56
C THR A 160 5.71 19.42 -16.17
N PHE A 161 4.47 19.76 -15.84
CA PHE A 161 4.06 20.35 -14.56
C PHE A 161 3.19 19.37 -13.80
N LYS A 162 3.33 19.32 -12.48
CA LYS A 162 2.41 18.60 -11.59
C LYS A 162 1.30 19.54 -11.16
N LEU A 163 0.06 19.09 -11.30
CA LEU A 163 -1.09 19.81 -10.76
C LEU A 163 -1.15 19.66 -9.24
N TRP A 164 -1.40 20.77 -8.57
CA TRP A 164 -1.75 20.85 -7.16
C TRP A 164 -3.18 21.34 -7.09
N ARG A 165 -4.09 20.46 -6.67
CA ARG A 165 -5.52 20.73 -6.72
C ARG A 165 -5.93 21.44 -5.43
N VAL A 166 -6.41 22.67 -5.56
CA VAL A 166 -6.88 23.48 -4.42
C VAL A 166 -8.39 23.31 -4.25
N SER A 167 -9.13 23.27 -5.36
CA SER A 167 -10.56 22.99 -5.39
C SER A 167 -10.96 22.27 -6.68
N GLU A 168 -12.24 22.21 -7.02
CA GLU A 168 -12.72 21.61 -8.28
C GLU A 168 -12.26 22.37 -9.52
N VAL A 169 -12.00 23.67 -9.37
CA VAL A 169 -11.65 24.58 -10.49
C VAL A 169 -10.32 25.29 -10.28
N GLU A 170 -9.77 25.29 -9.06
CA GLU A 170 -8.52 25.97 -8.72
C GLU A 170 -7.34 24.99 -8.66
N TYR A 171 -6.28 25.36 -9.36
CA TYR A 171 -5.08 24.56 -9.53
C TYR A 171 -3.83 25.42 -9.41
N GLN A 172 -2.76 24.80 -8.95
CA GLN A 172 -1.41 25.36 -8.96
C GLN A 172 -0.53 24.43 -9.79
N PHE A 173 0.47 24.98 -10.48
CA PHE A 173 1.36 24.21 -11.34
C PHE A 173 2.74 24.14 -10.70
N ARG A 174 3.16 22.94 -10.31
CA ARG A 174 4.47 22.69 -9.72
C ARG A 174 5.44 22.17 -10.77
N CYS A 175 6.56 22.85 -10.94
CA CYS A 175 7.63 22.50 -11.86
C CYS A 175 8.42 21.28 -11.36
N TYR A 176 9.25 20.70 -12.24
CA TYR A 176 10.10 19.54 -11.91
C TYR A 176 11.02 19.77 -10.70
N GLY A 177 11.57 20.99 -10.56
CA GLY A 177 12.43 21.41 -9.45
C GLY A 177 11.68 21.69 -8.14
N GLY A 178 10.35 21.63 -8.17
CA GLY A 178 9.50 21.77 -7.00
C GLY A 178 8.95 23.17 -6.75
N GLN A 179 9.36 24.18 -7.52
CA GLN A 179 8.80 25.53 -7.48
C GLN A 179 7.45 25.61 -8.21
N PHE A 180 6.70 26.68 -7.97
CA PHE A 180 5.37 26.92 -8.53
C PHE A 180 5.38 28.03 -9.58
N LEU A 181 4.54 27.87 -10.61
CA LEU A 181 4.23 28.94 -11.53
C LEU A 181 3.61 30.11 -10.76
N THR A 182 4.22 31.28 -10.89
CA THR A 182 3.96 32.48 -10.09
C THR A 182 3.71 33.65 -11.02
N VAL A 183 2.64 34.41 -10.78
CA VAL A 183 2.37 35.65 -11.50
C VAL A 183 3.17 36.80 -10.89
N ASP A 184 4.06 37.43 -11.65
CA ASP A 184 4.63 38.72 -11.24
C ASP A 184 3.62 39.85 -11.50
N THR A 185 3.06 40.38 -10.41
CA THR A 185 2.08 41.47 -10.44
C THR A 185 2.56 42.78 -11.08
N LYS A 186 3.87 42.98 -11.27
CA LYS A 186 4.42 44.21 -11.88
C LYS A 186 4.63 44.08 -13.39
N GLU A 187 5.19 42.96 -13.82
CA GLU A 187 5.57 42.74 -15.22
C GLU A 187 4.56 41.86 -15.97
N SER A 188 3.59 41.29 -15.25
CA SER A 188 2.63 40.29 -15.75
C SER A 188 3.30 39.03 -16.31
N LEU A 189 4.59 38.84 -16.08
CA LEU A 189 5.36 37.68 -16.51
C LEU A 189 5.11 36.51 -15.55
N ILE A 190 5.08 35.29 -16.09
CA ILE A 190 5.05 34.07 -15.29
C ILE A 190 6.47 33.62 -14.98
N SER A 191 6.77 33.45 -13.69
CA SER A 191 8.03 32.87 -13.21
C SER A 191 7.79 31.55 -12.47
N SER A 192 8.87 30.83 -12.16
CA SER A 192 8.83 29.54 -11.48
C SER A 192 9.75 29.55 -10.24
N THR A 193 9.64 30.57 -9.40
CA THR A 193 10.62 30.81 -8.30
C THR A 193 10.08 30.51 -6.90
N ALA A 194 8.75 30.44 -6.72
CA ALA A 194 8.13 30.22 -5.41
C ALA A 194 8.23 28.76 -4.97
N TRP A 195 8.71 28.51 -3.74
CA TRP A 195 8.77 27.16 -3.14
C TRP A 195 7.49 26.75 -2.41
N SER A 196 6.60 27.71 -2.17
CA SER A 196 5.30 27.52 -1.53
C SER A 196 4.27 28.31 -2.30
N PRO A 197 3.10 27.73 -2.60
CA PRO A 197 2.08 28.44 -3.34
C PRO A 197 1.19 29.27 -2.41
N ASP A 198 0.67 30.38 -2.93
CA ASP A 198 -0.32 31.28 -2.35
C ASP A 198 -1.28 31.75 -3.48
N MET A 199 -1.93 32.90 -3.31
CA MET A 199 -2.88 33.46 -4.27
C MET A 199 -2.26 33.73 -5.66
N ASN A 200 -0.97 34.07 -5.75
CA ASN A 200 -0.31 34.40 -7.02
C ASN A 200 0.08 33.16 -7.84
N GLU A 201 0.05 31.98 -7.23
CA GLU A 201 0.35 30.69 -7.85
C GLU A 201 -0.92 29.89 -8.17
N THR A 202 -2.09 30.46 -7.87
CA THR A 202 -3.39 29.79 -8.00
C THR A 202 -4.12 30.26 -9.26
N PHE A 203 -4.52 29.30 -10.08
CA PHE A 203 -5.15 29.50 -11.38
C PHE A 203 -6.47 28.75 -11.49
N TYR A 204 -7.39 29.26 -12.31
CA TYR A 204 -8.61 28.59 -12.71
C TYR A 204 -8.41 27.94 -14.07
N ILE A 205 -8.68 26.64 -14.19
CA ILE A 205 -8.57 25.93 -15.47
C ILE A 205 -9.95 25.76 -16.07
N GLU A 206 -10.20 26.44 -17.19
CA GLU A 206 -11.39 26.31 -18.02
C GLU A 206 -11.06 25.37 -19.18
N ARG A 207 -11.92 24.37 -19.47
CA ARG A 207 -11.64 23.32 -20.47
C ARG A 207 -12.72 23.23 -21.54
N ASN A 208 -12.29 22.97 -22.78
CA ASN A 208 -13.12 22.53 -23.88
C ASN A 208 -12.37 21.42 -24.63
N GLU A 209 -12.75 20.17 -24.37
CA GLU A 209 -12.01 18.98 -24.82
C GLU A 209 -10.54 19.00 -24.34
N SER A 210 -9.57 19.04 -25.26
CA SER A 210 -8.13 19.16 -24.96
C SER A 210 -7.65 20.60 -24.82
N ARG A 211 -8.47 21.59 -25.20
CA ARG A 211 -8.12 23.01 -25.11
C ARG A 211 -8.44 23.55 -23.73
N VAL A 212 -7.56 24.42 -23.25
CA VAL A 212 -7.67 25.06 -21.95
C VAL A 212 -7.42 26.55 -22.03
N HIS A 213 -8.13 27.27 -21.18
CA HIS A 213 -7.82 28.64 -20.80
C HIS A 213 -7.45 28.66 -19.32
N ILE A 214 -6.36 29.34 -18.99
CA ILE A 214 -5.86 29.42 -17.62
C ILE A 214 -6.10 30.84 -17.14
N ARG A 215 -7.06 31.00 -16.24
CA ARG A 215 -7.53 32.31 -15.76
C ARG A 215 -6.99 32.60 -14.37
N LEU A 216 -6.68 33.86 -14.10
CA LEU A 216 -6.29 34.35 -12.78
C LEU A 216 -7.51 34.80 -11.96
N LEU A 217 -7.31 35.01 -10.66
CA LEU A 217 -8.31 35.63 -9.78
C LEU A 217 -8.71 37.05 -10.24
N SER A 218 -7.78 37.78 -10.87
CA SER A 218 -8.04 39.11 -11.45
C SER A 218 -9.02 39.08 -12.63
N GLY A 219 -9.28 37.90 -13.21
CA GLY A 219 -10.08 37.73 -14.42
C GLY A 219 -9.29 37.76 -15.73
N ASN A 220 -7.99 38.11 -15.69
CA ASN A 220 -7.11 38.00 -16.85
C ASN A 220 -6.74 36.53 -17.13
N TYR A 221 -6.32 36.25 -18.35
CA TYR A 221 -5.87 34.92 -18.77
C TYR A 221 -4.36 34.90 -19.03
N LEU A 222 -3.78 33.70 -18.90
CA LEU A 222 -2.44 33.43 -19.41
C LEU A 222 -2.44 33.55 -20.93
N GLN A 223 -1.35 34.08 -21.49
CA GLN A 223 -1.11 34.12 -22.92
C GLN A 223 0.34 33.84 -23.29
N ALA A 224 0.52 33.24 -24.46
CA ALA A 224 1.82 33.07 -25.10
C ALA A 224 2.04 34.23 -26.09
N THR A 225 3.03 35.09 -25.81
CA THR A 225 3.35 36.24 -26.67
C THR A 225 4.15 35.81 -27.90
N THR A 226 4.17 36.63 -28.95
CA THR A 226 5.01 36.39 -30.14
C THR A 226 6.51 36.37 -29.84
N GLU A 227 6.93 36.86 -28.67
CA GLU A 227 8.32 36.80 -28.17
C GLU A 227 8.61 35.51 -27.39
N SER A 228 7.69 34.54 -27.41
CA SER A 228 7.78 33.26 -26.68
C SER A 228 7.79 33.41 -25.16
N GLN A 229 7.17 34.46 -24.63
CA GLN A 229 6.99 34.65 -23.19
C GLN A 229 5.61 34.16 -22.74
N LEU A 230 5.51 33.66 -21.51
CA LEU A 230 4.23 33.40 -20.86
C LEU A 230 3.86 34.56 -19.94
N THR A 231 2.80 35.30 -20.28
CA THR A 231 2.31 36.43 -19.49
C THR A 231 0.87 36.20 -19.02
N ALA A 232 0.38 37.05 -18.11
CA ALA A 232 -0.90 36.91 -17.40
C ALA A 232 -1.85 38.11 -17.58
N ASP A 233 -1.73 38.82 -18.71
CA ASP A 233 -2.39 40.08 -18.99
C ASP A 233 -3.33 40.04 -20.20
N TYR A 234 -3.70 38.85 -20.67
CA TYR A 234 -4.73 38.74 -21.70
C TYR A 234 -6.07 39.26 -21.16
N ARG A 235 -6.63 40.26 -21.85
CA ARG A 235 -7.84 40.97 -21.42
C ARG A 235 -9.07 40.48 -22.18
N GLY A 236 -10.16 40.31 -21.44
CA GLY A 236 -11.42 39.83 -22.01
C GLY A 236 -11.54 38.31 -21.93
N VAL A 237 -12.65 37.78 -22.45
CA VAL A 237 -12.90 36.33 -22.47
C VAL A 237 -12.39 35.80 -23.82
N PRO A 238 -11.35 34.94 -23.83
CA PRO A 238 -10.84 34.37 -25.07
C PRO A 238 -11.86 33.45 -25.74
N GLY A 239 -11.84 33.41 -27.07
CA GLY A 239 -12.50 32.35 -27.82
C GLY A 239 -11.74 31.03 -27.73
N TRP A 240 -12.35 29.95 -28.22
CA TRP A 240 -11.69 28.63 -28.33
C TRP A 240 -10.91 28.44 -29.64
N ASP A 241 -10.79 29.52 -30.43
CA ASP A 241 -9.99 29.61 -31.64
C ASP A 241 -8.48 29.64 -31.33
N ASP A 242 -7.67 29.64 -32.38
CA ASP A 242 -6.22 29.67 -32.27
C ASP A 242 -5.73 31.09 -31.96
N ASN A 243 -5.79 31.46 -30.67
CA ASN A 243 -5.37 32.76 -30.15
C ASN A 243 -4.27 32.64 -29.07
N GLU A 244 -3.74 33.77 -28.61
CA GLU A 244 -2.62 33.83 -27.66
C GLU A 244 -2.91 33.15 -26.32
N ALA A 245 -4.17 33.11 -25.88
CA ALA A 245 -4.59 32.58 -24.58
C ALA A 245 -5.02 31.12 -24.60
N THR A 246 -5.15 30.50 -25.78
CA THR A 246 -5.57 29.10 -25.92
C THR A 246 -4.36 28.16 -25.87
N PHE A 247 -4.43 27.15 -25.00
CA PHE A 247 -3.43 26.09 -24.90
C PHE A 247 -4.07 24.71 -25.12
N GLU A 248 -3.35 23.79 -25.74
CA GLU A 248 -3.66 22.36 -25.65
C GLU A 248 -3.01 21.80 -24.38
N MET A 249 -3.81 21.13 -23.55
CA MET A 249 -3.33 20.43 -22.36
C MET A 249 -3.33 18.93 -22.58
N VAL A 250 -2.17 18.32 -22.36
CA VAL A 250 -1.98 16.86 -22.42
C VAL A 250 -1.78 16.33 -21.01
N ILE A 251 -2.58 15.36 -20.61
CA ILE A 251 -2.36 14.58 -19.38
C ILE A 251 -1.29 13.54 -19.68
N VAL A 252 -0.09 13.71 -19.11
CA VAL A 252 1.05 12.81 -19.28
C VAL A 252 0.94 11.60 -18.37
N SER A 253 0.52 11.81 -17.12
CA SER A 253 0.24 10.73 -16.17
C SER A 253 -0.72 11.16 -15.07
N ASN A 254 -1.52 10.21 -14.58
CA ASN A 254 -2.47 10.40 -13.49
C ASN A 254 -2.53 9.10 -12.65
N ASN A 255 -1.43 8.78 -11.96
CA ASN A 255 -1.25 7.44 -11.38
C ASN A 255 -1.32 7.43 -9.84
N LEU A 256 -1.46 8.59 -9.18
CA LEU A 256 -1.44 8.68 -7.72
C LEU A 256 -2.82 8.45 -7.09
N HIS A 257 -3.54 7.40 -7.47
CA HIS A 257 -4.87 7.15 -6.91
C HIS A 257 -4.80 6.55 -5.50
N GLY A 258 -4.54 7.38 -4.48
CA GLY A 258 -4.43 6.98 -3.06
C GLY A 258 -5.38 7.74 -2.13
N ASP A 259 -5.22 7.58 -0.81
CA ASP A 259 -6.04 8.27 0.21
C ASP A 259 -6.03 9.79 0.04
N TYR A 260 -4.87 10.38 -0.30
CA TYR A 260 -4.73 11.83 -0.44
C TYR A 260 -5.62 12.36 -1.58
N GLN A 261 -5.47 11.78 -2.77
CA GLN A 261 -6.19 12.21 -3.97
C GLN A 261 -7.68 11.92 -3.87
N LEU A 262 -8.06 10.79 -3.27
CA LEU A 262 -9.47 10.46 -3.02
C LEU A 262 -10.11 11.52 -2.11
N ALA A 263 -9.44 11.85 -1.01
CA ALA A 263 -10.00 12.76 -0.02
C ALA A 263 -9.99 14.21 -0.48
N ASN A 264 -8.92 14.66 -1.15
CA ASN A 264 -8.86 16.01 -1.71
C ASN A 264 -9.83 16.17 -2.89
N GLY A 265 -9.92 15.18 -3.78
CA GLY A 265 -10.76 15.23 -4.97
C GLY A 265 -12.26 15.21 -4.68
N LEU A 266 -12.70 14.42 -3.70
CA LEU A 266 -14.12 14.33 -3.31
C LEU A 266 -14.54 15.39 -2.29
N GLY A 267 -13.59 15.97 -1.56
CA GLY A 267 -13.84 16.77 -0.38
C GLY A 267 -14.20 15.91 0.86
N PRO A 268 -14.14 16.51 2.06
CA PRO A 268 -14.13 15.77 3.33
C PRO A 268 -15.40 14.95 3.58
N ASP A 269 -16.59 15.51 3.30
CA ASP A 269 -17.86 14.85 3.61
C ASP A 269 -18.12 13.63 2.72
N LYS A 270 -17.90 13.78 1.41
CA LYS A 270 -18.11 12.71 0.43
C LYS A 270 -17.05 11.61 0.60
N ALA A 271 -15.78 12.00 0.80
CA ALA A 271 -14.70 11.05 1.09
C ALA A 271 -14.98 10.26 2.38
N LYS A 272 -15.44 10.91 3.45
CA LYS A 272 -15.82 10.24 4.71
C LYS A 272 -16.93 9.20 4.52
N LYS A 273 -17.95 9.51 3.72
CA LYS A 273 -19.03 8.56 3.41
C LYS A 273 -18.52 7.35 2.62
N ILE A 274 -17.72 7.60 1.58
CA ILE A 274 -17.16 6.54 0.72
C ILE A 274 -16.20 5.65 1.51
N LEU A 275 -15.24 6.23 2.23
CA LEU A 275 -14.26 5.48 3.01
C LEU A 275 -14.90 4.71 4.16
N ARG A 276 -15.94 5.25 4.82
CA ARG A 276 -16.70 4.49 5.82
C ARG A 276 -17.33 3.24 5.23
N THR A 277 -17.94 3.37 4.05
CA THR A 277 -18.61 2.26 3.34
C THR A 277 -17.59 1.22 2.86
N HIS A 278 -16.48 1.68 2.27
CA HIS A 278 -15.37 0.82 1.86
C HIS A 278 -14.83 0.02 3.05
N ARG A 279 -14.43 0.70 4.14
CA ARG A 279 -13.85 0.05 5.32
C ARG A 279 -14.85 -0.88 6.05
N SER A 280 -16.16 -0.73 5.85
CA SER A 280 -17.16 -1.63 6.45
C SER A 280 -17.48 -2.87 5.61
N ASN A 281 -17.23 -2.83 4.30
CA ASN A 281 -17.70 -3.85 3.35
C ASN A 281 -16.56 -4.54 2.59
N PHE A 282 -15.38 -3.93 2.51
CA PHE A 282 -14.26 -4.47 1.73
C PHE A 282 -13.60 -5.67 2.42
N ILE A 283 -13.44 -5.61 3.74
CA ILE A 283 -13.03 -6.73 4.60
C ILE A 283 -14.00 -6.82 5.77
N THR A 284 -14.45 -8.03 6.06
CA THR A 284 -15.48 -8.37 7.03
C THR A 284 -15.04 -9.53 7.92
N ALA A 285 -15.88 -9.91 8.90
CA ALA A 285 -15.58 -11.06 9.77
C ALA A 285 -15.57 -12.37 8.97
N GLU A 286 -16.42 -12.45 7.94
CA GLU A 286 -16.57 -13.59 7.04
C GLU A 286 -15.27 -13.87 6.27
N ASP A 287 -14.52 -12.83 5.90
CA ASP A 287 -13.21 -12.98 5.25
C ASP A 287 -12.18 -13.62 6.18
N PHE A 288 -12.14 -13.24 7.46
CA PHE A 288 -11.28 -13.90 8.46
C PHE A 288 -11.69 -15.36 8.66
N GLY A 289 -13.00 -15.64 8.67
CA GLY A 289 -13.52 -17.00 8.65
C GLY A 289 -13.03 -17.77 7.43
N PHE A 290 -13.16 -17.21 6.23
CA PHE A 290 -12.69 -17.81 4.99
C PHE A 290 -11.19 -18.14 5.07
N LEU A 291 -10.36 -17.18 5.47
CA LEU A 291 -8.91 -17.36 5.61
C LEU A 291 -8.56 -18.51 6.55
N PHE A 292 -9.21 -18.56 7.73
CA PHE A 292 -9.00 -19.61 8.71
C PHE A 292 -9.33 -21.01 8.15
N HIS A 293 -10.47 -21.16 7.45
CA HIS A 293 -10.87 -22.44 6.85
C HIS A 293 -9.92 -22.89 5.74
N HIS A 294 -9.19 -21.97 5.11
CA HIS A 294 -8.15 -22.26 4.11
C HIS A 294 -6.74 -22.36 4.72
N GLY A 295 -6.65 -22.44 6.05
CA GLY A 295 -5.39 -22.66 6.76
C GLY A 295 -4.49 -21.43 6.85
N ILE A 296 -4.93 -20.25 6.40
CA ILE A 296 -4.24 -18.98 6.65
C ILE A 296 -4.34 -18.67 8.14
N ASN A 297 -3.23 -18.25 8.74
CA ASN A 297 -3.13 -18.02 10.19
C ASN A 297 -2.58 -16.63 10.53
N THR A 298 -2.33 -15.77 9.53
CA THR A 298 -1.83 -14.42 9.75
C THR A 298 -2.41 -13.45 8.71
N VAL A 299 -2.58 -12.19 9.09
CA VAL A 299 -2.89 -11.10 8.17
C VAL A 299 -1.90 -9.96 8.38
N ARG A 300 -1.42 -9.37 7.29
CA ARG A 300 -0.67 -8.11 7.29
C ARG A 300 -1.66 -6.99 6.97
N ILE A 301 -1.74 -5.99 7.83
CA ILE A 301 -2.74 -4.91 7.76
C ILE A 301 -2.02 -3.57 7.57
N PRO A 302 -1.96 -3.06 6.32
CA PRO A 302 -1.48 -1.72 6.03
C PRO A 302 -2.27 -0.65 6.78
N VAL A 303 -1.59 0.29 7.43
CA VAL A 303 -2.18 1.48 8.08
C VAL A 303 -1.41 2.73 7.72
N GLY A 304 -2.12 3.85 7.57
CA GLY A 304 -1.50 5.16 7.38
C GLY A 304 -1.25 5.86 8.70
N TRP A 305 -0.22 6.70 8.76
CA TRP A 305 0.19 7.46 9.96
C TRP A 305 -0.95 8.25 10.62
N TRP A 306 -1.92 8.70 9.83
CA TRP A 306 -3.09 9.45 10.30
C TRP A 306 -3.98 8.65 11.26
N ILE A 307 -3.85 7.33 11.32
CA ILE A 307 -4.58 6.46 12.25
C ILE A 307 -4.38 6.84 13.72
N ALA A 308 -3.21 7.40 14.08
CA ALA A 308 -2.92 7.83 15.45
C ALA A 308 -3.67 9.11 15.85
N GLN A 309 -4.28 9.81 14.88
CA GLN A 309 -5.06 11.03 15.09
C GLN A 309 -6.56 10.83 14.86
N ASP A 310 -7.01 9.57 14.80
CA ASP A 310 -8.43 9.26 14.70
C ASP A 310 -9.22 9.82 15.90
N PRO A 311 -10.46 10.30 15.69
CA PRO A 311 -11.22 10.28 14.43
C PRO A 311 -10.99 11.50 13.52
N ASN A 312 -10.12 12.44 13.89
CA ASN A 312 -9.95 13.73 13.24
C ASN A 312 -8.49 13.95 12.79
N PRO A 313 -7.99 13.16 11.83
CA PRO A 313 -6.67 13.38 11.27
C PRO A 313 -6.57 14.71 10.52
N PRO A 314 -5.35 15.19 10.24
CA PRO A 314 -5.14 16.41 9.48
C PRO A 314 -5.66 16.29 8.05
N ALA A 315 -6.24 17.37 7.54
CA ALA A 315 -6.75 17.44 6.19
C ALA A 315 -5.63 17.22 5.14
N PRO A 316 -5.93 16.60 3.98
CA PRO A 316 -7.25 16.12 3.56
C PRO A 316 -7.59 14.70 4.09
N LEU A 317 -6.71 14.05 4.83
CA LEU A 317 -6.86 12.64 5.22
C LEU A 317 -8.12 12.41 6.06
N ILE A 318 -8.70 11.21 5.96
CA ILE A 318 -10.00 10.87 6.54
C ILE A 318 -9.88 9.74 7.56
N GLY A 319 -10.30 10.04 8.78
CA GLY A 319 -10.22 9.12 9.91
C GLY A 319 -11.21 7.97 9.87
N GLY A 320 -11.11 7.08 10.86
CA GLY A 320 -11.96 5.89 11.05
C GLY A 320 -11.28 4.57 10.71
N SER A 321 -9.99 4.57 10.37
CA SER A 321 -9.19 3.36 10.17
C SER A 321 -8.90 2.64 11.49
N LEU A 322 -8.80 3.36 12.62
CA LEU A 322 -8.55 2.77 13.94
C LEU A 322 -9.67 1.84 14.40
N VAL A 323 -10.93 2.26 14.23
CA VAL A 323 -12.10 1.44 14.57
C VAL A 323 -12.17 0.20 13.68
N ALA A 324 -11.74 0.29 12.41
CA ALA A 324 -11.66 -0.86 11.53
C ALA A 324 -10.54 -1.82 11.94
N LEU A 325 -9.38 -1.30 12.35
CA LEU A 325 -8.27 -2.10 12.88
C LEU A 325 -8.66 -2.83 14.18
N ASP A 326 -9.33 -2.16 15.12
CA ASP A 326 -9.83 -2.78 16.36
C ASP A 326 -10.77 -3.96 16.06
N ARG A 327 -11.66 -3.82 15.06
CA ARG A 327 -12.52 -4.91 14.60
C ARG A 327 -11.72 -6.05 13.98
N ALA A 328 -10.71 -5.73 13.17
CA ALA A 328 -9.80 -6.73 12.58
C ALA A 328 -9.15 -7.59 13.65
N PHE A 329 -8.63 -6.97 14.73
CA PHE A 329 -8.04 -7.67 15.85
C PHE A 329 -9.05 -8.58 16.57
N SER A 330 -10.29 -8.10 16.75
CA SER A 330 -11.38 -8.90 17.34
C SER A 330 -11.73 -10.14 16.49
N TRP A 331 -11.81 -9.98 15.17
CA TRP A 331 -12.03 -11.10 14.24
C TRP A 331 -10.84 -12.06 14.24
N ALA A 332 -9.62 -11.52 14.23
CA ALA A 332 -8.39 -12.30 14.27
C ALA A 332 -8.32 -13.18 15.52
N GLN A 333 -8.66 -12.65 16.70
CA GLN A 333 -8.76 -13.43 17.93
C GLN A 333 -9.80 -14.55 17.82
N THR A 334 -10.99 -14.24 17.26
CA THR A 334 -12.09 -15.20 17.10
C THR A 334 -11.69 -16.38 16.22
N TYR A 335 -10.97 -16.11 15.13
CA TYR A 335 -10.55 -17.12 14.14
C TYR A 335 -9.11 -17.61 14.36
N ASN A 336 -8.49 -17.34 15.50
CA ASN A 336 -7.10 -17.71 15.80
C ASN A 336 -6.10 -17.31 14.69
N ILE A 337 -6.34 -16.16 14.07
CA ILE A 337 -5.46 -15.49 13.11
C ILE A 337 -4.62 -14.47 13.88
N ARG A 338 -3.36 -14.32 13.47
CA ARG A 338 -2.46 -13.30 14.00
C ARG A 338 -2.40 -12.07 13.09
N CYS A 339 -2.10 -10.91 13.66
CA CYS A 339 -2.01 -9.64 12.94
C CYS A 339 -0.59 -9.09 12.96
N ILE A 340 -0.11 -8.72 11.78
CA ILE A 340 1.02 -7.82 11.57
C ILE A 340 0.44 -6.45 11.23
N ILE A 341 0.74 -5.43 12.03
CA ILE A 341 0.37 -4.04 11.70
C ILE A 341 1.52 -3.45 10.88
N ASP A 342 1.21 -2.87 9.73
CA ASP A 342 2.22 -2.32 8.83
C ASP A 342 2.03 -0.81 8.65
N LEU A 343 3.03 0.00 9.07
CA LEU A 343 3.03 1.43 8.79
C LEU A 343 3.30 1.66 7.29
N HIS A 344 2.21 1.67 6.52
CA HIS A 344 2.23 1.65 5.06
C HIS A 344 2.48 3.02 4.45
N ALA A 345 1.98 4.06 5.11
CA ALA A 345 2.11 5.45 4.69
C ALA A 345 2.65 6.28 5.85
N ALA A 346 3.82 6.89 5.66
CA ALA A 346 4.43 7.81 6.60
C ALA A 346 4.15 9.28 6.22
N PRO A 347 4.23 10.23 7.18
CA PRO A 347 4.08 11.66 6.88
C PRO A 347 5.10 12.11 5.84
N GLY A 348 4.66 12.91 4.86
CA GLY A 348 5.51 13.35 3.75
C GLY A 348 5.84 12.27 2.71
N SER A 349 5.35 11.04 2.87
CA SER A 349 5.64 9.88 2.03
C SER A 349 7.12 9.45 2.00
N GLN A 350 7.34 8.15 2.19
CA GLN A 350 8.65 7.52 2.14
C GLN A 350 9.06 7.08 0.72
N ASN A 351 8.16 7.14 -0.26
CA ASN A 351 8.43 6.61 -1.60
C ASN A 351 7.76 7.32 -2.78
N GLY A 352 6.91 8.33 -2.54
CA GLY A 352 6.28 9.12 -3.60
C GLY A 352 5.16 8.40 -4.36
N MET A 353 4.63 7.31 -3.81
CA MET A 353 3.58 6.51 -4.45
C MET A 353 2.21 6.72 -3.80
N GLU A 354 1.16 6.27 -4.48
CA GLU A 354 -0.22 6.35 -4.02
C GLU A 354 -0.45 5.60 -2.70
N HIS A 355 0.19 4.45 -2.54
CA HIS A 355 0.05 3.60 -1.35
C HIS A 355 0.76 4.16 -0.10
N SER A 356 1.53 5.24 -0.24
CA SER A 356 2.12 5.99 0.87
C SER A 356 1.46 7.35 1.05
N ALA A 357 0.31 7.57 0.40
CA ALA A 357 -0.47 8.80 0.40
C ALA A 357 0.35 10.03 0.00
N SER A 358 1.28 9.88 -0.95
CA SER A 358 2.01 11.03 -1.50
C SER A 358 1.02 11.99 -2.17
N ARG A 359 1.19 13.29 -1.94
CA ARG A 359 0.35 14.33 -2.55
C ARG A 359 0.58 14.42 -4.05
N ASP A 360 1.83 14.54 -4.47
CA ASP A 360 2.18 14.83 -5.86
C ASP A 360 3.34 13.98 -6.38
N GLY A 361 3.65 12.91 -5.67
CA GLY A 361 4.78 12.04 -5.94
C GLY A 361 6.08 12.49 -5.29
N SER A 362 6.07 13.52 -4.43
CA SER A 362 7.18 13.81 -3.54
C SER A 362 7.33 12.75 -2.46
N ALA A 363 8.56 12.58 -1.99
CA ALA A 363 8.95 11.64 -0.95
C ALA A 363 9.81 12.37 0.07
N ASP A 364 9.16 13.15 0.93
CA ASP A 364 9.79 14.13 1.80
C ASP A 364 10.01 13.60 3.23
N TRP A 365 9.57 12.36 3.52
CA TRP A 365 9.65 11.75 4.86
C TRP A 365 11.06 11.85 5.48
N ALA A 366 12.09 11.49 4.70
CA ALA A 366 13.48 11.50 5.18
C ALA A 366 14.08 12.91 5.31
N LEU A 367 13.45 13.93 4.72
CA LEU A 367 13.92 15.32 4.73
C LEU A 367 13.51 16.08 6.01
N SER A 368 12.56 15.54 6.78
CA SER A 368 12.00 16.19 7.96
C SER A 368 12.15 15.31 9.20
N SER A 369 12.89 15.82 10.18
CA SER A 369 12.97 15.18 11.50
C SER A 369 11.62 15.10 12.20
N GLU A 370 10.69 16.00 11.88
CA GLU A 370 9.31 15.98 12.41
C GLU A 370 8.53 14.80 11.85
N TYR A 371 8.63 14.53 10.55
CA TYR A 371 7.98 13.37 9.92
C TYR A 371 8.51 12.05 10.48
N ILE A 372 9.83 11.96 10.73
CA ILE A 372 10.43 10.80 11.38
C ILE A 372 9.93 10.63 12.81
N SER A 373 9.86 11.73 13.59
CA SER A 373 9.34 11.68 14.97
C SER A 373 7.88 11.24 14.99
N GLN A 374 7.04 11.83 14.14
CA GLN A 374 5.63 11.50 14.03
C GLN A 374 5.42 10.03 13.61
N SER A 375 6.26 9.49 12.71
CA SER A 375 6.24 8.05 12.40
C SER A 375 6.54 7.18 13.63
N LEU A 376 7.56 7.55 14.44
CA LEU A 376 7.87 6.83 15.68
C LEU A 376 6.73 6.92 16.71
N ASP A 377 6.08 8.07 16.82
CA ASP A 377 4.91 8.27 17.69
C ASP A 377 3.74 7.37 17.27
N VAL A 378 3.53 7.17 15.96
CA VAL A 378 2.54 6.21 15.45
C VAL A 378 2.91 4.79 15.84
N ILE A 379 4.18 4.39 15.73
CA ILE A 379 4.63 3.06 16.17
C ILE A 379 4.38 2.85 17.66
N GLU A 380 4.72 3.84 18.50
CA GLU A 380 4.46 3.80 19.94
C GLU A 380 2.97 3.71 20.26
N PHE A 381 2.14 4.49 19.56
CA PHE A 381 0.68 4.43 19.67
C PHE A 381 0.13 3.04 19.33
N LEU A 382 0.58 2.43 18.22
CA LEU A 382 0.11 1.11 17.80
C LEU A 382 0.53 0.01 18.78
N ILE A 383 1.79 -0.02 19.21
CA ILE A 383 2.24 -1.07 20.14
C ILE A 383 1.58 -0.92 21.52
N SER A 384 1.48 0.30 22.06
CA SER A 384 0.88 0.53 23.38
C SER A 384 -0.59 0.08 23.41
N ARG A 385 -1.31 0.23 22.28
CA ARG A 385 -2.70 -0.20 22.14
C ARG A 385 -2.85 -1.72 22.05
N TYR A 386 -2.04 -2.39 21.21
CA TYR A 386 -2.26 -3.80 20.86
C TYR A 386 -1.37 -4.79 21.59
N VAL A 387 -0.41 -4.35 22.43
CA VAL A 387 0.56 -5.24 23.10
C VAL A 387 -0.09 -6.36 23.91
N ASN A 388 -1.22 -6.10 24.57
CA ASN A 388 -1.93 -7.10 25.38
C ASN A 388 -2.93 -7.93 24.57
N HIS A 389 -3.08 -7.66 23.28
CA HIS A 389 -4.02 -8.36 22.43
C HIS A 389 -3.40 -9.65 21.89
N SER A 390 -4.04 -10.79 22.15
CA SER A 390 -3.48 -12.12 21.80
C SER A 390 -3.27 -12.32 20.30
N ALA A 391 -4.00 -11.59 19.46
CA ALA A 391 -3.81 -11.62 18.01
C ALA A 391 -2.55 -10.89 17.52
N LEU A 392 -1.90 -10.02 18.31
CA LEU A 392 -0.68 -9.33 17.86
C LEU A 392 0.44 -10.33 17.59
N LEU A 393 1.08 -10.20 16.42
CA LEU A 393 2.30 -10.94 16.07
C LEU A 393 3.49 -10.01 15.91
N GLY A 394 3.32 -8.88 15.23
CA GLY A 394 4.40 -7.92 15.02
C GLY A 394 3.94 -6.59 14.46
N ILE A 395 4.88 -5.67 14.37
CA ILE A 395 4.70 -4.36 13.75
C ILE A 395 5.82 -4.15 12.74
N GLU A 396 5.44 -3.82 11.51
CA GLU A 396 6.34 -3.36 10.45
C GLU A 396 6.49 -1.85 10.53
N LEU A 397 7.75 -1.42 10.69
CA LEU A 397 8.07 -0.05 11.07
C LEU A 397 7.87 0.95 9.93
N LEU A 398 8.04 0.54 8.68
CA LEU A 398 7.85 1.37 7.50
C LEU A 398 7.82 0.50 6.25
N ASN A 399 6.76 0.60 5.46
CA ASN A 399 6.64 -0.09 4.18
C ASN A 399 7.47 0.58 3.08
N GLU A 400 8.22 -0.20 2.29
CA GLU A 400 8.79 0.19 0.99
C GLU A 400 9.41 1.61 0.91
N PRO A 401 10.35 1.99 1.80
CA PRO A 401 11.09 3.25 1.65
C PRO A 401 11.84 3.28 0.31
N SER A 402 11.84 4.40 -0.42
CA SER A 402 12.50 4.49 -1.73
C SER A 402 14.02 4.66 -1.60
N VAL A 403 14.80 3.90 -2.38
CA VAL A 403 16.26 4.09 -2.48
C VAL A 403 16.63 5.50 -2.92
N SER A 404 15.84 6.12 -3.81
CA SER A 404 16.16 7.44 -4.37
C SER A 404 15.88 8.59 -3.41
N ALA A 405 15.00 8.39 -2.43
CA ALA A 405 14.53 9.45 -1.53
C ALA A 405 15.00 9.25 -0.08
N VAL A 406 15.24 8.00 0.33
CA VAL A 406 15.54 7.65 1.73
C VAL A 406 16.99 7.18 1.86
N PRO A 407 17.88 8.00 2.45
CA PRO A 407 19.24 7.60 2.81
C PRO A 407 19.24 6.41 3.79
N LEU A 408 20.16 5.48 3.60
CA LEU A 408 20.23 4.25 4.38
C LEU A 408 20.52 4.53 5.87
N ASP A 409 21.38 5.49 6.18
CA ASP A 409 21.73 5.87 7.55
C ASP A 409 20.54 6.46 8.32
N VAL A 410 19.73 7.29 7.66
CA VAL A 410 18.48 7.82 8.20
C VAL A 410 17.51 6.68 8.49
N LEU A 411 17.35 5.74 7.54
CA LEU A 411 16.46 4.59 7.69
C LEU A 411 16.88 3.65 8.81
N VAL A 412 18.17 3.31 8.90
CA VAL A 412 18.70 2.45 9.97
C VAL A 412 18.52 3.12 11.33
N SER A 413 18.77 4.44 11.43
CA SER A 413 18.53 5.20 12.66
C SER A 413 17.05 5.14 13.09
N TYR A 414 16.13 5.31 12.15
CA TYR A 414 14.69 5.17 12.39
C TYR A 414 14.33 3.76 12.87
N TYR A 415 14.82 2.71 12.19
CA TYR A 415 14.54 1.33 12.57
C TYR A 415 15.10 0.96 13.95
N MET A 416 16.30 1.43 14.30
CA MET A 416 16.85 1.21 15.65
C MET A 416 15.99 1.88 16.74
N LYS A 417 15.51 3.10 16.49
CA LYS A 417 14.60 3.80 17.42
C LYS A 417 13.25 3.08 17.54
N GLY A 418 12.66 2.68 16.40
CA GLY A 418 11.41 1.92 16.38
C GLY A 418 11.55 0.57 17.10
N TYR A 419 12.65 -0.14 16.90
CA TYR A 419 12.97 -1.37 17.64
C TYR A 419 13.00 -1.14 19.16
N GLN A 420 13.68 -0.07 19.61
CA GLN A 420 13.72 0.28 21.03
C GLN A 420 12.34 0.60 21.59
N ILE A 421 11.50 1.32 20.84
CA ILE A 421 10.12 1.61 21.23
C ILE A 421 9.35 0.30 21.43
N ILE A 422 9.33 -0.59 20.44
CA ILE A 422 8.61 -1.87 20.55
C ILE A 422 9.10 -2.67 21.76
N ARG A 423 10.42 -2.72 22.00
CA ARG A 423 11.01 -3.49 23.11
C ARG A 423 10.70 -2.93 24.50
N ARG A 424 10.31 -1.65 24.63
CA ARG A 424 9.79 -1.10 25.90
C ARG A 424 8.44 -1.70 26.28
N TYR A 425 7.63 -2.07 25.30
CA TYR A 425 6.29 -2.62 25.52
C TYR A 425 6.26 -4.14 25.42
N SER A 426 7.01 -4.75 24.50
CA SER A 426 6.95 -6.18 24.21
C SER A 426 8.32 -6.80 23.91
N SER A 427 8.66 -7.85 24.66
CA SER A 427 9.81 -8.71 24.39
C SER A 427 9.54 -9.75 23.28
N THR A 428 8.26 -10.03 22.97
CA THR A 428 7.86 -11.12 22.08
C THR A 428 7.34 -10.68 20.72
N ALA A 429 6.83 -9.44 20.58
CA ALA A 429 6.37 -8.94 19.29
C ALA A 429 7.52 -8.87 18.29
N TYR A 430 7.28 -9.33 17.06
CA TYR A 430 8.23 -9.18 15.97
C TYR A 430 8.32 -7.71 15.55
N VAL A 431 9.56 -7.23 15.38
CA VAL A 431 9.86 -5.94 14.77
C VAL A 431 10.24 -6.20 13.33
N ILE A 432 9.41 -5.74 12.41
CA ILE A 432 9.58 -6.00 10.98
C ILE A 432 10.11 -4.73 10.31
N ILE A 433 11.13 -4.87 9.48
CA ILE A 433 11.78 -3.78 8.76
C ILE A 433 11.76 -4.07 7.26
N CYS A 434 11.24 -3.15 6.46
CA CYS A 434 11.12 -3.37 5.02
C CYS A 434 12.40 -2.95 4.30
N GLN A 435 12.79 -3.74 3.29
CA GLN A 435 13.83 -3.35 2.33
C GLN A 435 13.49 -2.03 1.64
N ARG A 436 14.51 -1.29 1.20
CA ARG A 436 14.26 -0.16 0.30
C ARG A 436 13.83 -0.66 -1.08
N ILE A 437 12.85 -0.01 -1.69
CA ILE A 437 12.43 -0.29 -3.07
C ILE A 437 13.28 0.50 -4.07
N GLY A 438 13.60 -0.15 -5.19
CA GLY A 438 14.58 0.31 -6.16
C GLY A 438 15.77 -0.66 -6.26
N ASN A 439 16.91 -0.16 -6.73
CA ASN A 439 18.13 -0.97 -6.88
C ASN A 439 18.93 -1.03 -5.56
N ALA A 440 18.33 -1.59 -4.50
CA ALA A 440 18.97 -1.84 -3.20
C ALA A 440 19.28 -3.33 -3.05
N ASP A 441 20.44 -3.64 -2.44
CA ASP A 441 20.74 -4.99 -1.97
C ASP A 441 20.10 -5.20 -0.60
N PRO A 442 19.16 -6.15 -0.42
CA PRO A 442 18.56 -6.42 0.88
C PRO A 442 19.55 -6.70 2.01
N VAL A 443 20.77 -7.17 1.69
CA VAL A 443 21.86 -7.42 2.65
C VAL A 443 22.19 -6.16 3.48
N GLU A 444 21.94 -4.96 2.94
CA GLU A 444 22.19 -3.69 3.63
C GLU A 444 21.50 -3.61 5.00
N LEU A 445 20.33 -4.24 5.18
CA LEU A 445 19.60 -4.26 6.45
C LEU A 445 19.98 -5.44 7.35
N TYR A 446 20.47 -6.55 6.79
CA TYR A 446 20.88 -7.73 7.58
C TYR A 446 22.13 -7.44 8.40
N GLN A 447 23.03 -6.62 7.87
CA GLN A 447 24.30 -6.24 8.51
C GLN A 447 24.18 -4.97 9.37
N ALA A 448 23.01 -4.33 9.38
CA ALA A 448 22.80 -3.06 10.08
C ALA A 448 22.69 -3.19 11.61
N ASN A 449 22.63 -4.41 12.16
CA ASN A 449 22.54 -4.68 13.60
C ASN A 449 21.43 -3.88 14.32
N ILE A 450 20.25 -3.78 13.68
CA ILE A 450 19.11 -2.97 14.15
C ILE A 450 18.63 -3.38 15.55
N GLY A 451 18.81 -4.65 15.90
CA GLY A 451 18.66 -5.15 17.26
C GLY A 451 18.97 -6.64 17.35
N THR A 452 18.62 -7.26 18.46
CA THR A 452 19.21 -8.55 18.87
C THR A 452 18.26 -9.75 18.87
N SER A 453 16.94 -9.53 18.83
CA SER A 453 15.96 -10.62 18.91
C SER A 453 14.64 -10.24 18.25
N ASN A 454 13.91 -11.25 17.74
CA ASN A 454 12.58 -11.10 17.13
C ASN A 454 12.53 -9.96 16.09
N ILE A 455 13.57 -9.87 15.26
CA ILE A 455 13.64 -8.95 14.11
C ILE A 455 13.46 -9.74 12.84
N VAL A 456 12.71 -9.14 11.91
CA VAL A 456 12.38 -9.72 10.63
C VAL A 456 12.63 -8.69 9.54
N VAL A 457 13.32 -9.06 8.47
CA VAL A 457 13.43 -8.24 7.27
C VAL A 457 12.34 -8.65 6.30
N ASP A 458 11.50 -7.68 5.91
CA ASP A 458 10.50 -7.83 4.86
C ASP A 458 11.09 -7.55 3.49
N LEU A 459 10.89 -8.49 2.57
CA LEU A 459 11.31 -8.44 1.18
C LEU A 459 10.10 -8.44 0.25
N HIS A 460 10.05 -7.50 -0.67
CA HIS A 460 8.95 -7.38 -1.64
C HIS A 460 9.44 -7.76 -3.03
N TYR A 461 8.81 -8.80 -3.61
CA TYR A 461 9.17 -9.31 -4.93
C TYR A 461 8.00 -9.26 -5.90
N TYR A 462 8.15 -8.43 -6.93
CA TYR A 462 7.20 -8.28 -8.01
C TYR A 462 7.84 -8.64 -9.35
N ASN A 463 7.07 -9.32 -10.20
CA ASN A 463 7.41 -9.52 -11.61
C ASN A 463 6.55 -8.63 -12.54
N LEU A 464 5.70 -7.76 -11.99
CA LEU A 464 4.76 -6.94 -12.78
C LEU A 464 5.27 -5.54 -13.12
N PHE A 465 6.26 -5.04 -12.39
CA PHE A 465 6.70 -3.63 -12.47
C PHE A 465 8.08 -3.47 -13.09
N SER A 466 8.51 -4.45 -13.90
CA SER A 466 9.78 -4.40 -14.60
C SER A 466 9.62 -4.94 -16.01
N SER A 467 10.10 -4.18 -16.99
CA SER A 467 10.08 -4.56 -18.40
C SER A 467 10.88 -5.82 -18.72
N LEU A 468 11.71 -6.28 -17.77
CA LEU A 468 12.37 -7.57 -17.82
C LEU A 468 11.37 -8.72 -18.00
N PHE A 469 10.18 -8.61 -17.41
CA PHE A 469 9.19 -9.69 -17.37
C PHE A 469 8.11 -9.58 -18.47
N ASP A 470 8.02 -8.45 -19.19
CA ASP A 470 6.95 -8.18 -20.18
C ASP A 470 6.86 -9.27 -21.26
N ASN A 471 8.01 -9.84 -21.64
CA ASN A 471 8.12 -10.85 -22.69
C ASN A 471 8.40 -12.27 -22.15
N MET A 472 8.33 -12.48 -20.84
CA MET A 472 8.52 -13.80 -20.25
C MET A 472 7.23 -14.61 -20.28
N SER A 473 7.31 -15.86 -20.74
CA SER A 473 6.25 -16.84 -20.56
C SER A 473 6.00 -17.14 -19.07
N ALA A 474 4.86 -17.77 -18.76
CA ALA A 474 4.57 -18.22 -17.41
C ALA A 474 5.64 -19.18 -16.87
N MET A 475 6.19 -20.06 -17.72
CA MET A 475 7.26 -20.97 -17.32
C MET A 475 8.57 -20.22 -17.05
N GLU A 476 8.94 -19.23 -17.86
CA GLU A 476 10.14 -18.42 -17.61
C GLU A 476 10.02 -17.62 -16.33
N ASN A 477 8.84 -17.07 -16.03
CA ASN A 477 8.56 -16.44 -14.74
C ASN A 477 8.76 -17.41 -13.57
N ILE A 478 8.21 -18.62 -13.65
CA ILE A 478 8.41 -19.66 -12.62
C ILE A 478 9.90 -20.02 -12.48
N GLN A 479 10.61 -20.19 -13.59
CA GLN A 479 12.04 -20.50 -13.58
C GLN A 479 12.87 -19.36 -12.97
N PHE A 480 12.48 -18.11 -13.17
CA PHE A 480 13.14 -16.96 -12.55
C PHE A 480 13.03 -17.02 -11.01
N LEU A 481 11.87 -17.42 -10.48
CA LEU A 481 11.70 -17.59 -9.03
C LEU A 481 12.66 -18.66 -8.47
N TYR A 482 12.70 -19.84 -9.09
CA TYR A 482 13.55 -20.94 -8.64
C TYR A 482 15.05 -20.69 -8.83
N LYS A 483 15.45 -20.01 -9.91
CA LYS A 483 16.88 -19.80 -10.22
C LYS A 483 17.46 -18.55 -9.57
N SER A 484 16.69 -17.47 -9.52
CA SER A 484 17.15 -16.17 -9.03
C SER A 484 16.69 -15.90 -7.60
N ARG A 485 15.37 -15.85 -7.36
CA ARG A 485 14.82 -15.44 -6.05
C ARG A 485 15.13 -16.43 -4.94
N GLN A 486 15.04 -17.74 -5.21
CA GLN A 486 15.37 -18.77 -4.23
C GLN A 486 16.84 -18.66 -3.77
N SER A 487 17.76 -18.45 -4.71
CA SER A 487 19.19 -18.28 -4.41
C SER A 487 19.45 -17.04 -3.55
N GLN A 488 18.77 -15.92 -3.84
CA GLN A 488 18.83 -14.69 -3.02
C GLN A 488 18.34 -14.96 -1.59
N LEU A 489 17.19 -15.63 -1.44
CA LEU A 489 16.64 -15.98 -0.12
C LEU A 489 17.54 -16.93 0.66
N GLN A 490 18.16 -17.91 0.00
CA GLN A 490 19.10 -18.85 0.63
C GLN A 490 20.35 -18.14 1.14
N ALA A 491 20.87 -17.17 0.38
CA ALA A 491 22.01 -16.37 0.79
C ALA A 491 21.70 -15.56 2.06
N LEU A 492 20.53 -14.92 2.12
CA LEU A 492 20.07 -14.18 3.29
C LEU A 492 19.86 -15.08 4.52
N ASN A 493 19.24 -16.24 4.33
CA ASN A 493 19.03 -17.21 5.41
C ASN A 493 20.33 -17.78 5.98
N SER A 494 21.42 -17.76 5.19
CA SER A 494 22.74 -18.23 5.62
C SER A 494 23.54 -17.16 6.37
N ALA A 495 23.09 -15.91 6.38
CA ALA A 495 23.88 -14.76 6.85
C ALA A 495 23.99 -14.61 8.38
N ASN A 496 23.49 -15.56 9.18
CA ASN A 496 23.39 -15.46 10.65
C ASN A 496 22.81 -14.10 11.10
N GLY A 497 21.73 -13.67 10.44
CA GLY A 497 21.09 -12.37 10.58
C GLY A 497 19.62 -12.48 11.01
N PRO A 498 18.84 -11.40 10.86
CA PRO A 498 17.41 -11.41 11.16
C PRO A 498 16.63 -12.44 10.34
N LEU A 499 15.41 -12.74 10.80
CA LEU A 499 14.49 -13.63 10.07
C LEU A 499 14.06 -12.98 8.76
N VAL A 500 13.67 -13.78 7.77
CA VAL A 500 13.19 -13.29 6.46
C VAL A 500 11.69 -13.43 6.34
N PHE A 501 11.03 -12.40 5.82
CA PHE A 501 9.60 -12.35 5.53
C PHE A 501 9.39 -11.84 4.11
N ILE A 502 8.39 -12.41 3.42
CA ILE A 502 7.96 -11.92 2.11
C ILE A 502 6.54 -11.37 2.29
N GLY A 503 6.45 -10.10 2.66
CA GLY A 503 5.22 -9.41 3.01
C GLY A 503 4.35 -9.05 1.82
N ARG A 504 4.96 -8.93 0.63
CA ARG A 504 4.27 -8.81 -0.65
C ARG A 504 4.98 -9.64 -1.74
N SER A 505 4.21 -10.45 -2.45
CA SER A 505 4.63 -11.11 -3.69
C SER A 505 3.48 -11.16 -4.68
N TRP A 506 3.76 -10.89 -5.96
CA TRP A 506 2.82 -11.04 -7.06
C TRP A 506 3.41 -11.96 -8.12
N ASN A 507 3.00 -13.22 -8.10
CA ASN A 507 3.15 -14.19 -9.18
C ASN A 507 1.80 -14.88 -9.34
N LEU A 508 1.04 -14.54 -10.38
CA LEU A 508 -0.28 -15.13 -10.73
C LEU A 508 -1.20 -15.47 -9.53
N VAL A 509 -2.14 -14.57 -9.22
CA VAL A 509 -3.40 -14.88 -8.50
C VAL A 509 -3.19 -15.54 -7.13
N LEU A 510 -2.54 -14.85 -6.19
CA LEU A 510 -2.80 -14.80 -4.74
C LEU A 510 -1.55 -14.22 -4.05
N THR A 511 -1.71 -13.20 -3.21
CA THR A 511 -0.66 -12.79 -2.27
C THR A 511 -0.63 -13.80 -1.12
N VAL A 512 0.11 -14.90 -1.28
CA VAL A 512 0.41 -15.80 -0.15
C VAL A 512 1.70 -15.33 0.49
N VAL A 513 1.59 -14.78 1.70
CA VAL A 513 2.72 -14.44 2.56
C VAL A 513 3.18 -15.73 3.22
N LEU A 514 4.24 -16.36 2.72
CA LEU A 514 4.80 -17.57 3.30
C LEU A 514 6.01 -17.22 4.16
N PHE A 515 5.91 -17.50 5.45
CA PHE A 515 7.06 -17.58 6.33
C PHE A 515 7.59 -19.01 6.31
N SER A 516 8.90 -19.17 6.36
CA SER A 516 9.50 -20.45 6.75
C SER A 516 10.78 -20.20 7.51
N LEU A 517 10.87 -20.75 8.74
CA LEU A 517 12.10 -20.77 9.54
C LEU A 517 13.18 -21.72 8.99
N ASN A 518 12.87 -22.40 7.88
CA ASN A 518 13.80 -23.21 7.11
C ASN A 518 13.44 -23.02 5.64
N ALA A 519 14.39 -22.67 4.78
CA ALA A 519 14.21 -22.25 3.38
C ALA A 519 13.56 -23.28 2.42
N TRP A 520 12.83 -24.27 2.91
CA TRP A 520 12.44 -25.47 2.18
C TRP A 520 10.99 -25.52 1.68
N ASP A 521 10.08 -24.66 2.14
CA ASP A 521 8.64 -24.80 1.81
C ASP A 521 8.00 -23.53 1.19
N PHE A 522 8.69 -22.86 0.27
CA PHE A 522 8.17 -21.63 -0.37
C PHE A 522 7.20 -21.85 -1.55
N PHE A 523 6.99 -23.09 -2.03
CA PHE A 523 6.30 -23.30 -3.31
C PHE A 523 5.38 -24.54 -3.39
N TYR A 524 4.73 -24.91 -2.30
CA TYR A 524 3.61 -25.85 -2.36
C TYR A 524 2.32 -25.17 -1.89
N CYS A 525 1.65 -24.53 -2.84
CA CYS A 525 0.19 -24.46 -2.95
C CYS A 525 -0.16 -24.21 -4.41
#